data_AF-A0A7G9ZAI0-F1
#
_entry.id   AF-A0A7G9ZAI0-F1
#
_cell.length_a   1.000
_cell.length_b   1.000
_cell.length_c   1.000
_cell.angle_alpha   90.00
_cell.angle_beta   90.00
_cell.angle_gamma   90.00
#
_symmetry.space_group_name_H-M   'P 1'
#
loop_
_entity.id
_entity.type
_entity.pdbx_description
1 polymer ?
#
loop_
_entity_poly.entity_id
_entity_poly.type
_entity_poly.pdbx_seq_one_letter_code
_entity_poly.pdbx_strand_id
1 'polypeptide(L)'
;MSTVKRELVPIIIMKEIIDQKSELERILSKHKVKEPEEIEKGIERGKLPEHPSYEDFLSALALRSNIEEMKKLAKDLIGEI
;
A
#
# COMPACT_ATOMS: atom_id res chain seq x y z
N MET A 1 3.09 -26.61 15.66
CA MET A 1 3.55 -25.21 15.47
C MET A 1 3.79 -24.61 16.84
N SER A 2 4.96 -24.01 17.09
CA SER A 2 5.30 -23.39 18.38
C SER A 2 4.39 -22.18 18.65
N THR A 3 3.89 -22.04 19.88
CA THR A 3 3.00 -20.94 20.34
C THR A 3 3.52 -19.56 19.95
N VAL A 4 4.85 -19.41 19.97
CA VAL A 4 5.61 -18.22 19.54
C VAL A 4 5.26 -17.77 18.11
N LYS A 5 5.00 -18.70 17.18
CA LYS A 5 4.61 -18.35 15.80
C LYS A 5 3.20 -17.78 15.71
N ARG A 6 2.25 -18.16 16.57
CA ARG A 6 0.86 -17.66 16.52
C ARG A 6 0.75 -16.22 16.97
N GLU A 7 1.57 -15.80 17.93
CA GLU A 7 1.53 -14.44 18.48
C GLU A 7 2.36 -13.44 17.64
N LEU A 8 3.47 -13.88 17.05
CA LEU A 8 4.35 -13.00 16.25
C LEU A 8 3.83 -12.72 14.84
N VAL A 9 3.10 -13.66 14.22
CA VAL A 9 2.61 -13.50 12.84
C VAL A 9 1.68 -12.30 12.68
N PRO A 10 0.67 -12.07 13.55
CA PRO A 10 -0.16 -10.86 13.49
C PRO A 10 0.66 -9.56 13.58
N ILE A 11 1.69 -9.53 14.45
CA ILE A 11 2.55 -8.37 14.65
C ILE A 11 3.37 -8.08 13.37
N ILE A 12 3.92 -9.12 12.74
CA ILE A 12 4.69 -8.99 11.49
C ILE A 12 3.79 -8.48 10.36
N ILE A 13 2.58 -9.04 10.20
CA ILE A 13 1.62 -8.59 9.18
C ILE A 13 1.24 -7.13 9.41
N MET A 14 0.97 -6.74 10.66
CA MET A 14 0.60 -5.37 10.98
C MET A 14 1.74 -4.39 10.68
N LYS A 15 2.99 -4.78 10.99
CA LYS A 15 4.18 -3.98 10.65
C LYS A 15 4.31 -3.80 9.13
N GLU A 16 4.17 -4.86 8.36
CA GLU A 16 4.25 -4.81 6.90
C GLU A 16 3.18 -3.88 6.30
N ILE A 17 1.95 -3.94 6.82
CA ILE A 17 0.87 -3.03 6.42
C ILE A 17 1.23 -1.57 6.70
N ILE A 18 1.85 -1.28 7.85
CA ILE A 18 2.28 0.08 8.21
C ILE A 18 3.38 0.55 7.26
N ASP A 19 4.40 -0.28 7.03
CA ASP A 19 5.54 0.06 6.16
C ASP A 19 5.06 0.35 4.72
N GLN A 20 4.15 -0.48 4.19
CA GLN A 20 3.55 -0.25 2.86
C GLN A 20 2.68 1.01 2.80
N LYS A 21 1.93 1.32 3.87
CA LYS A 21 1.17 2.57 3.96
C LYS A 21 2.08 3.79 3.94
N SER A 22 3.18 3.75 4.69
CA SER A 22 4.14 4.85 4.70
C SER A 22 4.77 5.06 3.32
N GLU A 23 5.09 3.99 2.59
CA GLU A 23 5.60 4.11 1.22
C GLU A 23 4.55 4.65 0.25
N LEU A 24 3.29 4.21 0.38
CA LEU A 24 2.18 4.75 -0.41
C LEU A 24 2.00 6.26 -0.15
N GLU A 25 1.98 6.68 1.11
CA GLU A 25 1.90 8.08 1.51
C GLU A 25 3.08 8.90 0.96
N ARG A 26 4.29 8.33 0.91
CA ARG A 26 5.48 8.97 0.33
C ARG A 26 5.28 9.26 -1.16
N ILE A 27 4.78 8.28 -1.92
CA ILE A 27 4.51 8.44 -3.35
C ILE A 27 3.42 9.48 -3.59
N LEU A 28 2.31 9.40 -2.86
CA LEU A 28 1.19 10.34 -3.00
C LEU A 28 1.61 11.78 -2.64
N SER A 29 2.41 11.93 -1.57
CA SER A 29 2.94 13.23 -1.13
C SER A 29 3.90 13.85 -2.14
N LYS A 30 4.72 13.04 -2.83
CA LYS A 30 5.62 13.50 -3.91
C LYS A 30 4.83 14.20 -5.03
N HIS A 31 3.65 13.68 -5.34
CA HIS A 31 2.74 14.22 -6.37
C HIS A 31 1.69 15.19 -5.82
N LYS A 32 1.65 15.43 -4.50
CA LYS A 32 0.65 16.25 -3.79
C LYS A 32 -0.79 15.82 -4.05
N VAL A 33 -0.99 14.51 -4.16
CA VAL A 33 -2.28 13.87 -4.39
C VAL A 33 -2.74 13.10 -3.15
N LYS A 34 -4.01 12.71 -3.12
CA LYS A 34 -4.57 11.85 -2.09
C LYS A 34 -4.81 10.42 -2.56
N GLU A 35 -4.99 10.23 -3.87
CA GLU A 35 -5.29 8.94 -4.48
C GLU A 35 -4.35 8.67 -5.65
N PRO A 36 -3.93 7.41 -5.89
CA PRO A 36 -3.11 7.04 -7.04
C PRO A 36 -3.69 7.55 -8.38
N GLU A 37 -5.01 7.47 -8.56
CA GLU A 37 -5.70 7.90 -9.80
C GLU A 37 -5.54 9.40 -10.09
N GLU A 38 -5.23 10.22 -9.10
CA GLU A 38 -4.96 11.64 -9.33
C GLU A 38 -3.61 11.84 -10.03
N ILE A 39 -2.66 10.91 -9.86
CA ILE A 39 -1.39 10.88 -10.61
C ILE A 39 -1.67 10.63 -12.08
N GLU A 40 -2.44 9.59 -12.40
CA GLU A 40 -2.86 9.25 -13.77
C GLU A 40 -3.59 10.44 -14.44
N LYS A 41 -4.60 11.00 -13.77
CA LYS A 41 -5.30 12.20 -14.26
C LYS A 41 -4.38 13.40 -14.42
N GLY A 42 -3.34 13.52 -13.60
CA GLY A 42 -2.33 14.56 -13.71
C GLY A 42 -1.50 14.40 -14.98
N ILE A 43 -1.13 13.16 -15.31
CA ILE A 43 -0.40 12.80 -16.53
C ILE A 43 -1.27 13.09 -17.77
N GLU A 44 -2.51 12.58 -17.80
CA GLU A 44 -3.45 12.77 -18.93
C GLU A 44 -3.71 14.25 -19.25
N ARG A 45 -3.73 15.10 -18.21
CA ARG A 45 -3.94 16.55 -18.34
C ARG A 45 -2.66 17.33 -18.66
N GLY A 46 -1.52 16.65 -18.81
CA GLY A 46 -0.21 17.27 -19.01
C GLY A 46 0.29 18.07 -17.81
N LYS A 47 -0.26 17.84 -16.61
CA LYS A 47 0.18 18.50 -15.36
C LYS A 47 1.39 17.81 -14.72
N LEU A 48 1.53 16.50 -14.96
CA LEU A 48 2.66 15.69 -14.52
C LEU A 48 3.35 15.11 -15.77
N PRO A 49 4.69 14.99 -15.76
CA PRO A 49 5.37 14.27 -16.83
C PRO A 49 5.00 12.79 -16.77
N GLU A 50 4.84 12.12 -17.92
CA GLU A 50 4.56 10.67 -17.98
C GLU A 50 5.62 9.87 -17.22
N HIS A 51 6.90 10.14 -17.46
CA HIS A 51 8.00 9.54 -16.70
C HIS A 51 8.62 10.59 -15.76
N PRO A 52 8.86 10.25 -14.48
CA PRO A 52 8.66 8.95 -13.82
C PRO A 52 7.27 8.75 -13.18
N SER A 53 6.30 9.65 -13.42
CA SER A 53 5.04 9.68 -12.66
C SER A 53 4.15 8.45 -12.90
N TYR A 54 4.22 7.83 -14.08
CA TYR A 54 3.47 6.60 -14.37
C TYR A 54 3.99 5.40 -13.56
N GLU A 55 5.30 5.30 -13.35
CA GLU A 55 5.89 4.25 -12.50
C GLU A 55 5.50 4.44 -11.04
N ASP A 56 5.48 5.70 -10.58
CA ASP A 56 4.98 6.05 -9.25
C ASP A 56 3.50 5.68 -9.09
N PHE A 57 2.67 5.94 -10.12
CA PHE A 57 1.26 5.55 -10.14
C PHE A 57 1.08 4.02 -10.03
N LEU A 58 1.79 3.25 -10.85
CA LEU A 58 1.73 1.78 -10.80
C LEU A 58 2.18 1.25 -9.44
N SER A 59 3.25 1.84 -8.88
CA SER A 59 3.75 1.47 -7.55
C SER A 59 2.71 1.77 -6.46
N ALA A 60 2.06 2.94 -6.52
CA ALA A 60 1.01 3.32 -5.59
C ALA A 60 -0.22 2.39 -5.69
N LEU A 61 -0.62 2.01 -6.91
CA LEU A 61 -1.70 1.03 -7.11
C LEU A 61 -1.36 -0.33 -6.52
N ALA A 62 -0.15 -0.84 -6.76
CA ALA A 62 0.31 -2.11 -6.23
C ALA A 62 0.33 -2.10 -4.70
N LEU A 63 0.87 -1.04 -4.08
CA LEU A 63 0.88 -0.88 -2.62
C LEU A 63 -0.55 -0.86 -2.05
N ARG A 64 -1.47 -0.12 -2.67
CA ARG A 64 -2.87 -0.07 -2.22
C ARG A 64 -3.52 -1.45 -2.28
N SER A 65 -3.31 -2.21 -3.37
CA SER A 65 -3.83 -3.57 -3.51
C SER A 65 -3.25 -4.52 -2.45
N ASN A 66 -1.93 -4.48 -2.26
CA ASN A 66 -1.24 -5.32 -1.28
C ASN A 66 -1.71 -5.05 0.14
N ILE A 67 -1.89 -3.77 0.51
CA ILE A 67 -2.43 -3.39 1.82
C ILE A 67 -3.83 -3.99 2.04
N GLU A 68 -4.70 -3.94 1.03
CA GLU A 68 -6.06 -4.51 1.13
C GLU A 68 -6.05 -6.04 1.24
N GLU A 69 -5.18 -6.72 0.51
CA GLU A 69 -5.00 -8.17 0.63
C GLU A 69 -4.46 -8.56 2.00
N MET A 70 -3.43 -7.87 2.50
CA MET A 70 -2.87 -8.12 3.82
C MET A 70 -3.87 -7.83 4.95
N LYS A 71 -4.72 -6.81 4.80
CA LYS A 71 -5.82 -6.56 5.75
C LYS A 71 -6.83 -7.72 5.78
N LYS A 72 -7.16 -8.30 4.62
CA LYS A 72 -8.04 -9.49 4.56
C LYS A 72 -7.39 -10.67 5.27
N LEU A 73 -6.12 -10.97 4.94
CA LEU A 73 -5.36 -12.04 5.59
C LEU A 73 -5.26 -11.83 7.11
N ALA A 74 -5.02 -10.60 7.56
CA ALA A 74 -4.98 -10.27 8.98
C ALA A 74 -6.35 -10.49 9.64
N LYS A 75 -7.44 -10.11 8.97
CA LYS A 75 -8.81 -10.30 9.47
C LYS A 75 -9.15 -11.78 9.60
N ASP A 76 -8.81 -12.59 8.61
CA ASP A 76 -9.06 -14.03 8.65
C ASP A 76 -8.24 -14.69 9.77
N LEU A 77 -6.96 -14.30 9.90
CA LEU A 77 -6.07 -14.82 10.95
C LEU A 77 -6.54 -14.44 12.37
N ILE A 78 -7.09 -13.24 12.56
CA ILE A 78 -7.63 -12.79 13.86
C ILE A 78 -9.02 -13.37 14.12
N GLY A 79 -9.84 -13.55 13.08
CA GLY A 79 -11.18 -14.12 13.18
C GLY A 79 -11.21 -15.63 13.43
N GLU A 80 -10.11 -16.34 13.15
CA GLU A 80 -9.91 -17.76 13.48
C GLU A 80 -9.36 -18.01 14.90
N ILE A 81 -9.08 -16.96 15.68
CA ILE A 81 -8.63 -17.03 17.10
C ILE A 81 -9.82 -16.85 18.04
#